data_AF-A0A0Q2U959-F1
#
_entry.id   AF-A0A0Q2U959-F1
#
_cell.length_a   1.000
_cell.length_b   1.000
_cell.length_c   1.000
_cell.angle_alpha   90.00
_cell.angle_beta   90.00
_cell.angle_gamma   90.00
#
_symmetry.space_group_name_H-M   'P 1'
#
loop_
_entity.id
_entity.type
_entity.pdbx_description
1 polymer ?
#
loop_
_entity_poly.entity_id
_entity_poly.type
_entity_poly.pdbx_seq_one_letter_code
_entity_poly.pdbx_strand_id
1 'polypeptide(L)'
;MKQVQWSIMDKLAGVLVVLALVVSGAYLAVPSSLFLRDVSMTVDGDRVRYVRETPFGDVTAEWHAEITLIDGDGFECASGPWQVATYQAIPGNTVTYNLGSWADDCLEAGPPYYLTTTRRVLLFGVIPLRKMTQRTEVEGERPAPTIDDVTIIVVPGEQ
;
A
#
# COMPACT_ATOMS: atom_id res chain seq x y z
N MET A 1 -49.35 -34.03 -11.79
CA MET A 1 -48.20 -33.19 -11.37
C MET A 1 -48.34 -32.87 -9.89
N LYS A 2 -47.45 -33.36 -9.01
CA LYS A 2 -47.44 -32.99 -7.59
C LYS A 2 -46.86 -31.58 -7.46
N GLN A 3 -47.63 -30.63 -6.93
CA GLN A 3 -47.08 -29.34 -6.53
C GLN A 3 -46.13 -29.59 -5.34
N VAL A 4 -44.84 -29.32 -5.54
CA VAL A 4 -43.85 -29.36 -4.48
C VAL A 4 -44.15 -28.18 -3.54
N GLN A 5 -44.80 -28.46 -2.41
CA GLN A 5 -45.02 -27.45 -1.37
C GLN A 5 -43.70 -27.24 -0.62
N TRP A 6 -43.02 -26.14 -0.94
CA TRP A 6 -41.84 -25.69 -0.21
C TRP A 6 -42.25 -25.26 1.20
N SER A 7 -41.52 -25.73 2.21
CA SER A 7 -41.69 -25.27 3.57
C SER A 7 -41.39 -23.77 3.66
N ILE A 8 -42.02 -23.07 4.61
CA ILE A 8 -41.70 -21.67 4.91
C ILE A 8 -40.19 -21.53 5.21
N MET A 9 -39.59 -22.55 5.83
CA MET A 9 -38.15 -22.58 6.09
C MET A 9 -37.31 -22.61 4.82
N ASP A 10 -37.73 -23.35 3.78
CA ASP A 10 -37.01 -23.41 2.50
C ASP A 10 -37.04 -22.06 1.78
N LYS A 11 -38.16 -21.33 1.90
CA LYS A 11 -38.30 -19.98 1.36
C LYS A 11 -37.40 -18.98 2.10
N LEU A 12 -37.36 -19.04 3.43
CA LEU A 12 -36.48 -18.19 4.25
C LEU A 12 -35.00 -18.48 3.94
N ALA A 13 -34.62 -19.77 3.84
CA ALA A 13 -33.28 -20.16 3.45
C ALA A 13 -32.91 -19.62 2.06
N GLY A 14 -33.82 -19.74 1.08
CA GLY A 14 -33.63 -19.18 -0.25
C GLY A 14 -33.40 -17.66 -0.23
N VAL A 15 -34.20 -16.92 0.53
CA VAL A 15 -34.04 -15.46 0.68
C VAL A 15 -32.70 -15.10 1.31
N LEU A 16 -32.28 -15.82 2.37
CA LEU A 16 -30.99 -15.58 3.03
C LEU A 16 -29.81 -15.83 2.08
N VAL A 17 -29.87 -16.87 1.25
CA VAL A 17 -28.84 -17.15 0.25
C VAL A 17 -28.77 -16.01 -0.78
N VAL A 18 -29.92 -15.57 -1.31
CA VAL A 18 -29.96 -14.46 -2.26
C VAL A 18 -29.40 -13.18 -1.63
N LEU A 19 -29.79 -12.87 -0.39
CA LEU A 19 -29.30 -11.71 0.32
C LEU A 19 -27.78 -11.78 0.56
N ALA A 20 -27.26 -12.94 0.96
CA ALA A 20 -25.84 -13.15 1.15
C ALA A 20 -25.06 -12.96 -0.15
N LEU A 21 -25.59 -13.42 -1.29
CA LEU A 21 -24.98 -13.20 -2.60
C LEU A 21 -24.97 -11.72 -3.01
N VAL A 22 -26.08 -11.01 -2.79
CA VAL A 22 -26.18 -9.58 -3.10
C VAL A 22 -25.21 -8.77 -2.24
N VAL A 23 -25.17 -9.02 -0.93
CA VAL A 23 -24.27 -8.32 0.00
C VAL A 23 -22.81 -8.62 -0.34
N SER A 24 -22.47 -9.88 -0.64
CA SER A 24 -21.11 -10.26 -1.03
C SER A 24 -20.71 -9.61 -2.36
N GLY A 25 -21.61 -9.58 -3.34
CA GLY A 25 -21.37 -8.91 -4.63
C GLY A 25 -21.17 -7.41 -4.46
N ALA A 26 -22.01 -6.76 -3.65
CA ALA A 26 -21.85 -5.34 -3.34
C ALA A 26 -20.54 -5.06 -2.61
N TYR A 27 -20.16 -5.89 -1.64
CA TYR A 27 -18.90 -5.76 -0.91
C TYR A 27 -17.68 -5.83 -1.82
N LEU A 28 -17.66 -6.79 -2.76
CA LEU A 28 -16.56 -6.94 -3.74
C LEU A 28 -16.50 -5.78 -4.74
N ALA A 29 -17.64 -5.12 -4.98
CA ALA A 29 -17.73 -4.00 -5.92
C ALA A 29 -17.29 -2.66 -5.33
N VAL A 30 -17.15 -2.54 -4.00
CA VAL A 30 -16.80 -1.28 -3.32
C VAL A 30 -15.29 -1.20 -3.05
N PRO A 31 -14.52 -0.38 -3.80
CA PRO A 31 -13.08 -0.23 -3.59
C PRO A 31 -12.77 0.72 -2.42
N SER A 32 -11.62 0.54 -1.77
CA SER A 32 -11.13 1.50 -0.76
C SER A 32 -10.97 2.92 -1.32
N SER A 33 -10.67 3.06 -2.62
CA SER A 33 -10.54 4.36 -3.31
C SER A 33 -11.83 5.19 -3.35
N LEU A 34 -12.97 4.61 -3.00
CA LEU A 34 -14.19 5.39 -2.82
C LEU A 34 -14.11 6.26 -1.56
N PHE A 35 -13.50 5.75 -0.49
CA PHE A 35 -13.46 6.39 0.83
C PHE A 35 -12.15 7.12 1.12
N LEU A 36 -11.04 6.63 0.57
CA LEU A 36 -9.72 7.22 0.72
C LEU A 36 -9.03 7.23 -0.64
N ARG A 37 -8.72 8.42 -1.15
CA ARG A 37 -8.02 8.60 -2.43
C ARG A 37 -6.67 9.22 -2.18
N ASP A 38 -5.65 8.71 -2.85
CA ASP A 38 -4.36 9.37 -2.94
C ASP A 38 -4.34 10.18 -4.25
N VAL A 39 -4.18 11.50 -4.15
CA VAL A 39 -4.17 12.44 -5.29
C VAL A 39 -2.75 12.57 -5.83
N SER A 40 -1.79 12.77 -4.92
CA SER A 40 -0.37 12.84 -5.26
C SER A 40 0.49 12.41 -4.09
N MET A 41 1.68 11.95 -4.42
CA MET A 41 2.73 11.65 -3.45
C MET A 41 4.01 12.31 -3.94
N THR A 42 4.72 12.93 -3.01
CA THR A 42 6.03 13.54 -3.24
C THR A 42 6.98 13.02 -2.18
N VAL A 43 8.16 12.59 -2.61
CA VAL A 43 9.22 12.08 -1.73
C VAL A 43 10.35 13.12 -1.73
N ASP A 44 10.81 13.48 -0.54
CA ASP A 44 11.88 14.43 -0.29
C ASP A 44 12.78 13.87 0.82
N GLY A 45 13.84 13.16 0.42
CA GLY A 45 14.71 12.43 1.33
C GLY A 45 13.95 11.36 2.12
N ASP A 46 13.96 11.48 3.45
CA ASP A 46 13.24 10.62 4.38
C ASP A 46 11.75 10.99 4.54
N ARG A 47 11.27 12.04 3.87
CA ARG A 47 9.89 12.51 4.01
C ARG A 47 9.05 12.12 2.82
N VAL A 48 7.90 11.53 3.10
CA VAL A 48 6.86 11.31 2.10
C VAL A 48 5.65 12.17 2.44
N ARG A 49 5.34 13.07 1.52
CA ARG A 49 4.16 13.91 1.58
C ARG A 49 3.09 13.32 0.66
N TYR A 50 1.93 13.03 1.24
CA TYR A 50 0.73 12.59 0.53
C TYR A 50 -0.28 13.72 0.48
N VAL A 51 -0.85 13.96 -0.70
CA VAL A 51 -2.12 14.67 -0.86
C VAL A 51 -3.17 13.59 -1.02
N ARG A 52 -4.11 13.54 -0.09
CA ARG A 52 -5.17 12.53 -0.04
C ARG A 52 -6.54 13.19 0.00
N GLU A 53 -7.61 12.42 -0.15
CA GLU A 53 -8.97 12.90 0.04
C GLU A 53 -9.80 11.83 0.76
N THR A 54 -10.66 12.28 1.66
CA THR A 54 -11.63 11.41 2.35
C THR A 54 -13.05 11.92 2.11
N PRO A 55 -13.68 11.57 0.98
CA PRO A 55 -14.93 12.21 0.51
C PRO A 55 -16.12 12.10 1.48
N PHE A 56 -16.08 11.15 2.41
CA PHE A 56 -17.16 10.85 3.36
C PHE A 56 -16.78 11.16 4.82
N GLY A 57 -15.74 11.96 5.06
CA GLY A 57 -15.29 12.32 6.40
C GLY A 57 -14.10 11.49 6.87
N ASP A 58 -13.99 11.25 8.17
CA ASP A 58 -12.87 10.52 8.74
C ASP A 58 -12.94 9.02 8.41
N VAL A 59 -11.80 8.42 8.08
CA VAL A 59 -11.71 7.03 7.65
C VAL A 59 -10.60 6.30 8.40
N THR A 60 -10.88 5.12 8.95
CA THR A 60 -9.86 4.22 9.46
C THR A 60 -9.35 3.35 8.32
N ALA A 61 -8.03 3.28 8.14
CA ALA A 61 -7.41 2.40 7.15
C ALA A 61 -6.11 1.81 7.68
N GLU A 62 -5.81 0.59 7.25
CA GLU A 62 -4.50 0.00 7.43
C GLU A 62 -3.62 0.26 6.21
N TRP A 63 -2.32 0.39 6.44
CA TRP A 63 -1.33 0.73 5.42
C TRP A 63 -0.04 -0.05 5.60
N HIS A 64 0.72 -0.14 4.50
CA HIS A 64 2.01 -0.80 4.38
C HIS A 64 2.82 -0.12 3.27
N ALA A 65 4.13 0.01 3.44
CA ALA A 65 5.02 0.63 2.46
C ALA A 65 6.25 -0.23 2.18
N GLU A 66 6.69 -0.22 0.92
CA GLU A 66 7.85 -0.95 0.42
C GLU A 66 8.66 -0.05 -0.53
N ILE A 67 9.99 -0.11 -0.45
CA ILE A 67 10.91 0.51 -1.40
C ILE A 67 11.67 -0.58 -2.13
N THR A 68 11.70 -0.54 -3.46
CA THR A 68 12.44 -1.48 -4.30
C THR A 68 13.41 -0.70 -5.19
N LEU A 69 14.71 -1.00 -5.12
CA LEU A 69 15.73 -0.36 -5.96
C LEU A 69 15.68 -0.92 -7.39
N ILE A 70 15.89 -0.06 -8.41
CA ILE A 70 15.77 -0.45 -9.82
C ILE A 70 17.07 -1.06 -10.37
N ASP A 71 18.24 -0.55 -9.94
CA ASP A 71 19.52 -0.82 -10.64
C ASP A 71 20.59 -1.55 -9.80
N GLY A 72 20.22 -2.37 -8.81
CA GLY A 72 21.20 -3.14 -8.02
C GLY A 72 20.54 -4.29 -7.28
N ASP A 73 20.78 -5.53 -7.74
CA ASP A 73 20.40 -6.84 -7.18
C ASP A 73 19.00 -7.01 -6.54
N GLY A 74 18.07 -6.06 -6.73
CA GLY A 74 16.71 -6.12 -6.18
C GLY A 74 16.66 -6.03 -4.65
N PHE A 75 17.31 -5.04 -4.06
CA PHE A 75 17.15 -4.76 -2.62
C PHE A 75 15.75 -4.19 -2.32
N GLU A 76 15.07 -4.78 -1.34
CA GLU A 76 13.73 -4.40 -0.90
C GLU A 76 13.74 -4.00 0.58
N CYS A 77 13.29 -2.78 0.87
CA CYS A 77 13.01 -2.32 2.23
C CYS A 77 11.50 -2.31 2.47
N ALA A 78 11.05 -2.77 3.62
CA ALA A 78 9.63 -2.82 3.96
C ALA A 78 9.35 -2.24 5.35
N SER A 79 8.21 -1.56 5.50
CA SER A 79 7.77 -1.00 6.77
C SER A 79 7.41 -2.05 7.83
N GLY A 80 7.52 -3.35 7.50
CA GLY A 80 7.17 -4.45 8.39
C GLY A 80 5.68 -4.79 8.38
N PRO A 81 5.05 -5.06 9.53
CA PRO A 81 3.61 -5.38 9.61
C PRO A 81 2.71 -4.21 9.19
N TRP A 82 1.49 -4.54 8.79
CA TRP A 82 0.42 -3.57 8.52
C TRP A 82 0.18 -2.68 9.73
N GLN A 83 0.11 -1.38 9.48
CA GLN A 83 -0.14 -0.35 10.49
C GLN A 83 -1.55 0.20 10.32
N VAL A 84 -2.23 0.50 11.42
CA VAL A 84 -3.59 1.09 11.39
C VAL A 84 -3.50 2.58 11.70
N ALA A 85 -4.16 3.40 10.90
CA ALA A 85 -4.23 4.84 11.10
C ALA A 85 -5.65 5.38 10.85
N THR A 86 -5.97 6.49 11.50
CA THR A 86 -7.17 7.27 11.21
C THR A 86 -6.80 8.45 10.33
N TYR A 87 -7.50 8.56 9.21
CA TYR A 87 -7.34 9.57 8.18
C TYR A 87 -8.41 10.62 8.40
N GLN A 88 -8.00 11.77 8.94
CA GLN A 88 -8.89 12.89 9.24
C GLN A 88 -9.13 13.76 8.00
N ALA A 89 -10.36 14.24 7.84
CA ALA A 89 -10.68 15.27 6.86
C ALA A 89 -10.16 16.63 7.34
N ILE A 90 -9.09 17.14 6.72
CA ILE A 90 -8.44 18.41 7.10
C ILE A 90 -8.30 19.35 5.89
N PRO A 91 -8.29 20.68 6.09
CA PRO A 91 -8.06 21.62 4.99
C PRO A 91 -6.75 21.33 4.24
N GLY A 92 -6.84 21.16 2.92
CA GLY A 92 -5.71 20.83 2.05
C GLY A 92 -5.30 19.34 2.04
N ASN A 93 -5.91 18.51 2.90
CA ASN A 93 -5.74 17.05 3.01
C ASN A 93 -4.32 16.54 2.73
N THR A 94 -3.33 17.29 3.21
CA THR A 94 -1.92 16.98 3.03
C THR A 94 -1.38 16.41 4.33
N VAL A 95 -0.62 15.33 4.25
CA VAL A 95 0.10 14.78 5.39
C VAL A 95 1.53 14.48 4.98
N THR A 96 2.47 14.71 5.89
CA THR A 96 3.87 14.33 5.71
C THR A 96 4.22 13.30 6.76
N TYR A 97 4.83 12.20 6.32
CA TYR A 97 5.37 11.14 7.16
C TYR A 97 6.87 11.05 6.97
N ASN A 98 7.58 10.73 8.05
CA ASN A 98 8.98 10.30 7.93
C ASN A 98 8.98 8.79 7.66
N LEU A 99 9.71 8.39 6.63
CA LEU A 99 10.15 7.03 6.41
C LEU A 99 11.07 6.69 7.58
N GLY A 100 10.59 5.85 8.49
CA GLY A 100 11.39 5.44 9.65
C GLY A 100 12.60 4.62 9.24
N SER A 101 13.37 4.15 10.23
CA SER A 101 14.65 3.48 10.03
C SER A 101 14.62 2.21 9.17
N TRP A 102 13.43 1.68 8.87
CA TRP A 102 13.27 0.57 7.93
C TRP A 102 13.67 0.94 6.50
N ALA A 103 13.67 2.23 6.15
CA ALA A 103 13.94 2.72 4.81
C ALA A 103 15.40 3.20 4.63
N ASP A 104 16.17 3.34 5.71
CA ASP A 104 17.47 4.01 5.71
C ASP A 104 18.42 3.44 4.64
N ASP A 105 18.59 2.11 4.62
CA ASP A 105 19.47 1.43 3.64
C ASP A 105 19.05 1.70 2.18
N CYS A 106 17.74 1.71 1.90
CA CYS A 106 17.24 1.99 0.56
C CYS A 106 17.35 3.47 0.18
N LEU A 107 17.19 4.37 1.14
CA LEU A 107 17.33 5.81 0.92
C LEU A 107 18.80 6.20 0.74
N GLU A 108 19.71 5.56 1.48
CA GLU A 108 21.17 5.73 1.35
C GLU A 108 21.69 5.26 0.00
N ALA A 109 21.17 4.15 -0.53
CA ALA A 109 21.50 3.67 -1.88
C ALA A 109 21.11 4.68 -2.99
N GLY A 110 20.19 5.60 -2.69
CA GLY A 110 19.77 6.67 -3.57
C GLY A 110 18.84 6.23 -4.71
N PRO A 111 18.26 7.19 -5.43
CA PRO A 111 17.45 6.92 -6.63
C PRO A 111 18.29 6.28 -7.76
N PRO A 112 17.65 5.58 -8.71
CA PRO A 112 16.20 5.42 -8.86
C PRO A 112 15.62 4.23 -8.07
N TYR A 113 14.41 4.41 -7.52
CA TYR A 113 13.68 3.37 -6.78
C TYR A 113 12.17 3.50 -6.92
N TYR A 114 11.44 2.40 -6.69
CA TYR A 114 9.98 2.38 -6.58
C TYR A 114 9.55 2.45 -5.12
N LEU A 115 8.75 3.44 -4.75
CA LEU A 115 8.01 3.45 -3.49
C LEU A 115 6.59 2.92 -3.74
N THR A 116 6.30 1.74 -3.20
CA THR A 116 4.99 1.12 -3.23
C THR A 116 4.28 1.35 -1.90
N THR A 117 3.12 2.00 -1.92
CA THR A 117 2.26 2.10 -0.74
C THR A 117 0.97 1.33 -0.97
N THR A 118 0.64 0.42 -0.05
CA THR A 118 -0.63 -0.32 -0.08
C THR A 118 -1.49 0.10 1.10
N ARG A 119 -2.77 0.38 0.84
CA ARG A 119 -3.76 0.79 1.84
C ARG A 119 -5.05 -0.01 1.69
N ARG A 120 -5.77 -0.20 2.79
CA ARG A 120 -7.16 -0.70 2.75
C ARG A 120 -7.99 -0.08 3.87
N VAL A 121 -9.18 0.38 3.49
CA VAL A 121 -10.12 1.03 4.41
C VAL A 121 -10.83 -0.02 5.25
N LEU A 122 -11.03 0.27 6.54
CA LEU A 122 -11.74 -0.59 7.47
C LEU A 122 -13.15 -0.03 7.69
N LEU A 123 -14.18 -0.64 7.10
CA LEU A 123 -15.57 -0.30 7.39
C LEU A 123 -15.85 -0.58 8.87
N PHE A 124 -16.45 0.40 9.54
CA PHE A 124 -16.70 0.36 10.99
C PHE A 124 -15.44 0.05 11.83
N GLY A 125 -14.25 0.34 11.29
CA GLY A 125 -12.97 0.06 11.94
C GLY A 125 -12.55 -1.42 11.96
N VAL A 126 -13.32 -2.33 11.36
CA VAL A 126 -13.07 -3.79 11.48
C VAL A 126 -13.13 -4.57 10.16
N ILE A 127 -13.96 -4.17 9.20
CA ILE A 127 -14.15 -4.95 7.96
C ILE A 127 -13.26 -4.38 6.85
N PRO A 128 -12.21 -5.09 6.41
CA PRO A 128 -11.23 -4.56 5.46
C PRO A 128 -11.74 -4.60 4.02
N LEU A 129 -11.94 -3.43 3.42
CA LEU A 129 -12.24 -3.29 2.00
C LEU A 129 -11.07 -3.76 1.12
N ARG A 130 -11.34 -3.81 -0.19
CA ARG A 130 -10.35 -4.17 -1.19
C ARG A 130 -9.13 -3.24 -1.13
N LYS A 131 -7.93 -3.84 -1.16
CA LYS A 131 -6.66 -3.11 -1.17
C LYS A 131 -6.57 -2.14 -2.35
N MET A 132 -5.95 -1.01 -2.09
CA MET A 132 -5.50 -0.03 -3.07
C MET A 132 -3.98 0.03 -2.99
N THR A 133 -3.31 -0.10 -4.13
CA THR A 133 -1.85 -0.03 -4.23
C THR A 133 -1.49 1.13 -5.12
N GLN A 134 -0.60 1.99 -4.63
CA GLN A 134 0.00 3.09 -5.38
C GLN A 134 1.49 2.79 -5.52
N ARG A 135 2.02 2.94 -6.73
CA ARG A 135 3.45 2.84 -7.01
C ARG A 135 3.92 4.16 -7.59
N THR A 136 5.04 4.65 -7.10
CA THR A 136 5.66 5.86 -7.60
C THR A 136 7.13 5.61 -7.77
N GLU A 137 7.61 5.90 -8.96
CA GLU A 137 9.04 5.92 -9.26
C GLU A 137 9.62 7.24 -8.78
N VAL A 138 10.70 7.16 -8.03
CA VAL A 138 11.49 8.32 -7.63
C VAL A 138 12.72 8.33 -8.52
N GLU A 139 12.74 9.27 -9.45
CA GLU A 139 13.83 9.48 -10.40
C GLU A 139 14.99 10.24 -9.73
N GLY A 140 16.21 9.98 -10.20
CA GLY A 140 17.42 10.71 -9.79
C GLY A 140 18.69 10.00 -10.26
N GLU A 141 19.82 10.69 -10.13
CA GLU A 141 21.14 10.12 -10.42
C GLU A 141 21.72 9.47 -9.17
N ARG A 142 22.09 8.19 -9.27
CA ARG A 142 22.77 7.48 -8.18
C ARG A 142 24.16 8.09 -7.96
N PRO A 143 24.59 8.34 -6.71
CA PRO A 143 25.99 8.70 -6.45
C PRO A 143 26.90 7.59 -6.98
N ALA A 144 27.92 7.97 -7.77
CA ALA A 144 28.86 7.01 -8.33
C ALA A 144 29.56 6.24 -7.20
N PRO A 145 29.79 4.92 -7.34
CA PRO A 145 30.53 4.17 -6.34
C PRO A 145 31.92 4.79 -6.18
N THR A 146 32.23 5.28 -4.98
CA THR A 146 33.58 5.74 -4.63
C THR A 146 34.54 4.56 -4.70
N ILE A 147 35.64 4.73 -5.43
CA ILE A 147 36.63 3.68 -5.75
C ILE A 147 37.33 3.11 -4.50
N ASP A 148 37.14 3.71 -3.32
CA ASP A 148 37.72 3.27 -2.06
C ASP A 148 37.22 1.89 -1.55
N ASP A 149 36.12 1.35 -2.11
CA ASP A 149 35.64 -0.02 -1.83
C ASP A 149 36.16 -1.09 -2.82
N VAL A 150 36.92 -0.70 -3.84
CA VAL A 150 37.57 -1.66 -4.74
C VAL A 150 38.86 -2.12 -4.08
N THR A 151 38.80 -3.21 -3.30
CA THR A 151 39.99 -3.94 -2.89
C THR A 151 40.62 -4.54 -4.15
N ILE A 152 41.56 -3.82 -4.77
CA ILE A 152 42.40 -4.36 -5.83
C ILE A 152 43.31 -5.41 -5.18
N ILE A 153 42.93 -6.67 -5.28
CA ILE A 153 43.82 -7.79 -4.95
C ILE A 153 44.89 -7.82 -6.04
N VAL A 154 46.01 -7.14 -5.80
CA VAL A 154 47.20 -7.27 -6.64
C VAL A 154 47.76 -8.67 -6.42
N VAL A 155 47.47 -9.59 -7.33
CA VAL A 155 48.12 -10.90 -7.38
C VAL A 155 49.54 -10.68 -7.89
N PRO A 156 50.60 -10.96 -7.09
CA PRO A 156 51.96 -10.87 -7.58
C PRO A 156 52.17 -11.94 -8.64
N GLY A 157 52.49 -11.53 -9.88
CA GLY A 157 52.95 -12.45 -10.91
C GLY A 157 54.30 -13.05 -10.50
N GLU A 158 54.37 -14.37 -10.42
CA GLU A 158 55.63 -15.13 -10.34
C GLU A 158 56.50 -14.83 -11.57
N GLN A 159 57.79 -14.57 -11.33
CA GLN A 159 58.82 -14.40 -12.35
C GLN A 159 59.24 -15.73 -12.97
#